data_AF-A0A970RGM9-F1
#
_entry.id   AF-A0A970RGM9-F1
#
_cell.length_a   1.000
_cell.length_b   1.000
_cell.length_c   1.000
_cell.angle_alpha   90.00
_cell.angle_beta   90.00
_cell.angle_gamma   90.00
#
_symmetry.space_group_name_H-M   'P 1'
#
loop_
_entity.id
_entity.type
_entity.pdbx_description
1 polymer ?
#
loop_
_entity_poly.entity_id
_entity_poly.type
_entity_poly.pdbx_seq_one_letter_code
_entity_poly.pdbx_strand_id
1 'polypeptide(L)'
;MKHRLVSTLVIVLIVLGDVLLAGCATTVRVRHLVPAQIDMSDYRGVALASTEPYNFGFLGYPPSTVRDYTGNSGYKIATGFGYFTESQVARYVTNEILRGLNNTDYFTVLPPAQTDTIIKGKNLGYTTAEMFTRNGITALFTNSIDFMDIEEYIYAIEKEMLVTVDPDTGAVLNPAEKRIVKTYHLMQKVAVTFTYEITDVRTGRSVLSKTQTVRRERTYDLTGKPLTGYVAPSLQPWIESMLDEIIDPLVYSIAPRWETSYLSLMPNKPEISRLEFAWEEVRRGNLGIAKEAFIEEWNKSQHIPSGYNAALLMEALGDIDEGIALMDQVYRRSGNSNVYGMLLKMRQRAEDQKRAETQMGF
;
A
#
# COMPACT_ATOMS: atom_id res chain seq x y z
N MET A 1 -39.73 32.39 -26.05
CA MET A 1 -38.62 31.41 -26.21
C MET A 1 -37.22 32.04 -26.20
N LYS A 2 -36.97 33.19 -26.84
CA LYS A 2 -35.62 33.82 -26.90
C LYS A 2 -35.03 34.20 -25.52
N HIS A 3 -35.83 34.67 -24.56
CA HIS A 3 -35.31 35.08 -23.24
C HIS A 3 -34.82 33.92 -22.36
N ARG A 4 -35.40 32.71 -22.47
CA ARG A 4 -34.96 31.54 -21.68
C ARG A 4 -33.60 31.01 -22.13
N LEU A 5 -33.32 31.04 -23.43
CA LEU A 5 -32.02 30.60 -23.99
C LEU A 5 -30.86 31.50 -23.57
N VAL A 6 -31.08 32.81 -23.47
CA VAL A 6 -30.04 33.76 -23.03
C VAL A 6 -29.72 33.58 -21.54
N SER A 7 -30.73 33.37 -20.69
CA SER A 7 -30.52 33.13 -19.26
C SER A 7 -29.81 31.79 -18.99
N THR A 8 -30.13 30.72 -19.72
CA THR A 8 -29.42 29.44 -19.57
C THR A 8 -27.96 29.54 -20.03
N LEU A 9 -27.68 30.28 -21.10
CA LEU A 9 -26.31 30.47 -21.60
C LEU A 9 -25.44 31.28 -20.62
N VAL A 10 -26.02 32.30 -19.98
CA VAL A 10 -25.35 33.12 -18.95
C VAL A 10 -25.08 32.29 -17.69
N ILE A 11 -26.04 31.47 -17.25
CA ILE A 11 -25.86 30.58 -16.09
C ILE A 11 -24.80 29.52 -16.38
N VAL A 12 -24.79 28.93 -17.59
CA VAL A 12 -23.75 27.97 -17.99
C VAL A 12 -22.38 28.64 -18.03
N LEU A 13 -22.25 29.87 -18.54
CA LEU A 13 -20.97 30.62 -18.53
C LEU A 13 -20.50 30.99 -17.12
N ILE A 14 -21.41 31.33 -16.20
CA ILE A 14 -21.08 31.60 -14.79
C ILE A 14 -20.63 30.31 -14.09
N VAL A 15 -21.35 29.20 -14.29
CA VAL A 15 -20.98 27.90 -13.72
C VAL A 15 -19.69 27.35 -14.34
N LEU A 16 -19.45 27.56 -15.64
CA LEU A 16 -18.17 27.21 -16.28
C LEU A 16 -17.02 28.09 -15.78
N GLY A 17 -17.29 29.37 -15.50
CA GLY A 17 -16.35 30.30 -14.89
C GLY A 17 -15.99 29.92 -13.46
N ASP A 18 -16.97 29.51 -12.65
CA ASP A 18 -16.76 29.05 -11.27
C ASP A 18 -16.04 27.70 -11.21
N VAL A 19 -16.24 26.82 -12.20
CA VAL A 19 -15.52 25.53 -12.29
C VAL A 19 -14.09 25.71 -12.82
N LEU A 20 -13.81 26.72 -13.64
CA LEU A 20 -12.45 27.05 -14.10
C LEU A 20 -11.64 27.89 -13.09
N LEU A 21 -12.32 28.63 -12.20
CA LEU A 21 -11.71 29.39 -11.10
C LEU A 21 -11.58 28.62 -9.79
N ALA A 22 -12.00 27.35 -9.77
CA ALA A 22 -11.54 26.36 -8.79
C ALA A 22 -10.07 26.03 -9.06
N GLY A 23 -9.19 27.01 -8.84
CA GLY A 23 -7.76 26.91 -9.05
C GLY A 23 -7.22 25.70 -8.31
N CYS A 24 -6.65 24.76 -9.08
CA CYS A 24 -5.78 23.74 -8.53
C CYS A 24 -4.70 24.46 -7.70
N ALA A 25 -4.75 24.31 -6.37
CA ALA A 25 -3.77 24.91 -5.49
C ALA A 25 -2.37 24.54 -6.03
N THR A 26 -1.50 25.54 -6.21
CA THR A 26 -0.13 25.27 -6.68
C THR A 26 0.55 24.40 -5.62
N THR A 27 1.06 23.24 -6.02
CA THR A 27 1.70 22.29 -5.11
C THR A 27 3.19 22.24 -5.36
N VAL A 28 3.94 21.96 -4.31
CA VAL A 28 5.38 21.75 -4.34
C VAL A 28 5.67 20.32 -3.90
N ARG A 29 6.52 19.62 -4.64
CA ARG A 29 6.98 18.30 -4.27
C ARG A 29 8.10 18.42 -3.24
N VAL A 30 7.94 17.79 -2.10
CA VAL A 30 8.95 17.70 -1.04
C VAL A 30 9.34 16.24 -0.85
N ARG A 31 10.64 15.99 -0.75
CA ARG A 31 11.19 14.67 -0.44
C ARG A 31 11.79 14.74 0.95
N HIS A 32 11.35 13.88 1.85
CA HIS A 32 11.85 13.83 3.23
C HIS A 32 12.19 12.40 3.60
N LEU A 33 13.16 12.25 4.48
CA LEU A 33 13.60 10.96 4.97
C LEU A 33 12.75 10.58 6.19
N VAL A 34 12.17 9.39 6.16
CA VAL A 34 11.31 8.85 7.21
C VAL A 34 12.05 7.69 7.89
N PRO A 35 12.09 7.65 9.23
CA PRO A 35 12.81 6.62 9.95
C PRO A 35 12.07 5.28 9.88
N ALA A 36 12.84 4.21 10.04
CA ALA A 36 12.26 2.91 10.35
C ALA A 36 11.51 2.98 11.70
N GLN A 37 10.37 2.31 11.78
CA GLN A 37 9.63 2.16 13.03
C GLN A 37 10.40 1.27 14.02
N ILE A 38 11.07 0.26 13.49
CA ILE A 38 11.92 -0.68 14.22
C ILE A 38 13.35 -0.34 13.84
N ASP A 39 14.15 0.02 14.85
CA ASP A 39 15.54 0.38 14.61
C ASP A 39 16.38 -0.85 14.28
N MET A 40 16.84 -0.89 13.03
CA MET A 40 17.67 -1.96 12.49
C MET A 40 19.12 -1.51 12.25
N SER A 41 19.55 -0.38 12.83
CA SER A 41 20.87 0.20 12.62
C SER A 41 22.02 -0.75 12.95
N ASP A 42 21.88 -1.54 14.02
CA ASP A 42 22.83 -2.58 14.44
C ASP A 42 22.72 -3.89 13.61
N TYR A 43 21.71 -3.99 12.73
CA TYR A 43 21.29 -5.23 12.08
C TYR A 43 21.24 -5.13 10.55
N ARG A 44 22.12 -4.34 9.93
CA ARG A 44 22.10 -4.11 8.47
C ARG A 44 22.55 -5.31 7.64
N GLY A 45 23.35 -6.20 8.21
CA GLY A 45 23.68 -7.49 7.59
C GLY A 45 22.60 -8.51 7.90
N VAL A 46 21.71 -8.79 6.95
CA VAL A 46 20.54 -9.65 7.15
C VAL A 46 20.66 -10.91 6.30
N ALA A 47 20.58 -12.08 6.93
CA ALA A 47 20.37 -13.34 6.21
C ALA A 47 18.88 -13.62 6.13
N LEU A 48 18.33 -13.69 4.91
CA LEU A 48 16.94 -14.06 4.69
C LEU A 48 16.87 -15.56 4.45
N ALA A 49 16.07 -16.30 5.24
CA ALA A 49 15.76 -17.71 4.99
C ALA A 49 14.60 -17.84 4.00
N SER A 50 14.52 -18.98 3.30
CA SER A 50 13.36 -19.28 2.46
C SER A 50 12.09 -19.39 3.32
N THR A 51 10.98 -18.85 2.83
CA THR A 51 9.67 -18.99 3.47
C THR A 51 9.29 -20.45 3.58
N GLU A 52 8.94 -20.89 4.78
CA GLU A 52 8.41 -22.24 4.98
C GLU A 52 6.96 -22.29 4.48
N PRO A 53 6.63 -23.19 3.52
CA PRO A 53 5.26 -23.32 3.02
C PRO A 53 4.38 -23.96 4.08
N TYR A 54 3.10 -23.61 4.05
CA TYR A 54 2.12 -24.36 4.83
C TYR A 54 2.06 -25.81 4.34
N ASN A 55 2.13 -26.75 5.29
CA ASN A 55 2.05 -28.16 5.00
C ASN A 55 0.67 -28.68 5.39
N PHE A 56 -0.19 -28.90 4.39
CA PHE A 56 -1.47 -29.53 4.63
C PHE A 56 -1.29 -30.96 5.16
N GLY A 57 -1.92 -31.24 6.30
CA GLY A 57 -2.05 -32.61 6.77
C GLY A 57 -2.88 -33.47 5.80
N PHE A 58 -2.80 -34.79 5.97
CA PHE A 58 -3.47 -35.78 5.10
C PHE A 58 -4.98 -35.50 4.88
N LEU A 59 -5.68 -34.99 5.89
CA LEU A 59 -7.11 -34.67 5.81
C LEU A 59 -7.41 -33.19 5.57
N GLY A 60 -6.39 -32.34 5.56
CA GLY A 60 -6.54 -30.89 5.45
C GLY A 60 -6.41 -30.35 4.03
N TYR A 61 -5.91 -31.15 3.09
CA TYR A 61 -5.69 -30.68 1.71
C TYR A 61 -7.03 -30.32 1.02
N PRO A 62 -7.12 -29.17 0.32
CA PRO A 62 -8.34 -28.76 -0.36
C PRO A 62 -8.80 -29.82 -1.38
N PRO A 63 -10.11 -30.14 -1.45
CA PRO A 63 -10.59 -31.14 -2.39
C PRO A 63 -10.34 -30.70 -3.84
N SER A 64 -10.02 -31.64 -4.73
CA SER A 64 -9.79 -31.34 -6.15
C SER A 64 -11.04 -30.85 -6.91
N THR A 65 -12.21 -30.97 -6.28
CA THR A 65 -13.50 -30.50 -6.80
C THR A 65 -14.23 -29.68 -5.74
N VAL A 66 -14.85 -28.58 -6.16
CA VAL A 66 -15.67 -27.73 -5.30
C VAL A 66 -16.85 -28.53 -4.77
N ARG A 67 -17.13 -28.42 -3.47
CA ARG A 67 -18.26 -29.11 -2.85
C ARG A 67 -19.58 -28.45 -3.24
N ASP A 68 -20.57 -29.24 -3.64
CA ASP A 68 -21.92 -28.75 -3.87
C ASP A 68 -22.77 -28.93 -2.61
N TYR A 69 -23.07 -27.83 -1.90
CA TYR A 69 -23.93 -27.83 -0.72
C TYR A 69 -25.42 -27.70 -1.04
N THR A 70 -25.80 -27.48 -2.31
CA THR A 70 -27.22 -27.47 -2.70
C THR A 70 -27.73 -28.89 -2.98
N GLY A 71 -26.83 -29.81 -3.34
CA GLY A 71 -27.14 -31.22 -3.64
C GLY A 71 -27.88 -31.44 -4.96
N ASN A 72 -28.17 -30.38 -5.71
CA ASN A 72 -28.98 -30.41 -6.92
C ASN A 72 -28.55 -29.39 -7.99
N SER A 73 -27.39 -28.75 -7.84
CA SER A 73 -26.93 -27.72 -8.79
C SER A 73 -26.52 -28.31 -10.15
N GLY A 74 -26.09 -29.59 -10.14
CA GLY A 74 -25.58 -30.28 -11.32
C GLY A 74 -24.16 -29.89 -11.73
N TYR A 75 -23.54 -28.91 -11.05
CA TYR A 75 -22.19 -28.45 -11.34
C TYR A 75 -21.12 -29.41 -10.81
N LYS A 76 -20.11 -29.65 -11.63
CA LYS A 76 -18.85 -30.34 -11.30
C LYS A 76 -17.70 -29.41 -11.64
N ILE A 77 -17.29 -28.61 -10.66
CA ILE A 77 -16.28 -27.56 -10.80
C ILE A 77 -14.98 -28.04 -10.18
N ALA A 78 -13.88 -27.93 -10.92
CA ALA A 78 -12.54 -28.16 -10.38
C ALA A 78 -12.13 -27.00 -9.46
N THR A 79 -11.41 -27.30 -8.38
CA THR A 79 -10.91 -26.30 -7.43
C THR A 79 -10.06 -25.21 -8.10
N GLY A 80 -10.09 -24.00 -7.55
CA GLY A 80 -9.17 -22.92 -7.91
C GLY A 80 -7.80 -23.07 -7.25
N PHE A 81 -7.63 -24.04 -6.35
CA PHE A 81 -6.39 -24.35 -5.67
C PHE A 81 -5.54 -25.30 -6.51
N GLY A 82 -4.40 -24.82 -7.00
CA GLY A 82 -3.52 -25.59 -7.86
C GLY A 82 -2.69 -26.63 -7.11
N TYR A 83 -2.01 -27.50 -7.86
CA TYR A 83 -0.98 -28.35 -7.30
C TYR A 83 0.23 -27.53 -6.87
N PHE A 84 0.74 -27.79 -5.67
CA PHE A 84 1.92 -27.10 -5.10
C PHE A 84 1.74 -25.58 -4.93
N THR A 85 0.50 -25.09 -4.84
CA THR A 85 0.22 -23.67 -4.65
C THR A 85 0.88 -23.15 -3.37
N GLU A 86 0.96 -23.93 -2.31
CA GLU A 86 1.63 -23.59 -1.05
C GLU A 86 3.12 -23.28 -1.27
N SER A 87 3.80 -24.14 -2.03
CA SER A 87 5.21 -23.98 -2.35
C SER A 87 5.46 -22.84 -3.34
N GLN A 88 4.51 -22.58 -4.24
CA GLN A 88 4.57 -21.44 -5.16
C GLN A 88 4.40 -20.12 -4.41
N VAL A 89 3.40 -20.03 -3.54
CA VAL A 89 3.14 -18.87 -2.68
C VAL A 89 4.33 -18.62 -1.74
N ALA A 90 4.88 -19.64 -1.09
CA ALA A 90 6.06 -19.46 -0.22
C ALA A 90 7.26 -18.90 -1.00
N ARG A 91 7.53 -19.40 -2.21
CA ARG A 91 8.58 -18.85 -3.08
C ARG A 91 8.29 -17.40 -3.50
N TYR A 92 7.03 -17.08 -3.78
CA TYR A 92 6.62 -15.71 -4.07
C TYR A 92 6.95 -14.78 -2.90
N VAL A 93 6.51 -15.12 -1.69
CA VAL A 93 6.79 -14.36 -0.45
C VAL A 93 8.30 -14.16 -0.24
N THR A 94 9.09 -15.22 -0.39
CA THR A 94 10.55 -15.14 -0.27
C THR A 94 11.13 -14.10 -1.25
N ASN A 95 10.67 -14.10 -2.50
CA ASN A 95 11.15 -13.17 -3.52
C ASN A 95 10.69 -11.74 -3.27
N GLU A 96 9.45 -11.53 -2.80
CA GLU A 96 8.95 -10.19 -2.48
C GLU A 96 9.67 -9.59 -1.27
N ILE A 97 9.93 -10.37 -0.22
CA ILE A 97 10.75 -9.90 0.92
C ILE A 97 12.16 -9.57 0.46
N LEU A 98 12.81 -10.46 -0.30
CA LEU A 98 14.16 -10.22 -0.82
C LEU A 98 14.22 -8.95 -1.67
N ARG A 99 13.25 -8.76 -2.57
CA ARG A 99 13.14 -7.57 -3.42
C ARG A 99 12.92 -6.32 -2.57
N GLY A 100 12.00 -6.39 -1.60
CA GLY A 100 11.71 -5.31 -0.68
C GLY A 100 12.94 -4.86 0.08
N LEU A 101 13.68 -5.80 0.69
CA LEU A 101 14.93 -5.52 1.41
C LEU A 101 15.99 -4.91 0.49
N ASN A 102 16.21 -5.48 -0.70
CA ASN A 102 17.19 -4.95 -1.65
C ASN A 102 16.84 -3.54 -2.16
N ASN A 103 15.56 -3.25 -2.39
CA ASN A 103 15.10 -1.95 -2.87
C ASN A 103 15.27 -0.81 -1.84
N THR A 104 15.56 -1.14 -0.57
CA THR A 104 15.79 -0.12 0.46
C THR A 104 17.17 0.52 0.37
N ASP A 105 18.13 -0.13 -0.31
CA ASP A 105 19.57 0.20 -0.26
C ASP A 105 20.16 0.29 1.17
N TYR A 106 19.40 -0.13 2.18
CA TYR A 106 19.74 -0.02 3.60
C TYR A 106 20.35 -1.31 4.16
N PHE A 107 19.96 -2.46 3.61
CA PHE A 107 20.40 -3.79 4.03
C PHE A 107 21.44 -4.39 3.07
N THR A 108 22.41 -5.11 3.65
CA THR A 108 23.21 -6.10 2.91
C THR A 108 22.60 -7.47 3.14
N VAL A 109 21.98 -8.04 2.11
CA VAL A 109 21.17 -9.26 2.25
C VAL A 109 21.94 -10.50 1.80
N LEU A 110 22.09 -11.49 2.68
CA LEU A 110 22.49 -12.85 2.29
C LEU A 110 21.26 -13.59 1.74
N PRO A 111 21.30 -14.09 0.50
CA PRO A 111 20.11 -14.60 -0.17
C PRO A 111 19.67 -15.97 0.38
N PRO A 112 18.37 -16.32 0.23
CA PRO A 112 17.75 -17.55 0.75
C PRO A 112 18.53 -18.84 0.51
N ALA A 113 19.03 -19.06 -0.70
CA ALA A 113 19.77 -20.30 -1.02
C ALA A 113 21.04 -20.46 -0.16
N GLN A 114 21.76 -19.37 0.11
CA GLN A 114 22.97 -19.41 0.93
C GLN A 114 22.61 -19.51 2.42
N THR A 115 21.62 -18.74 2.86
CA THR A 115 21.09 -18.78 4.22
C THR A 115 20.61 -20.18 4.60
N ASP A 116 19.78 -20.79 3.75
CA ASP A 116 19.26 -22.15 3.96
C ASP A 116 20.38 -23.19 4.03
N THR A 117 21.45 -23.01 3.22
CA THR A 117 22.62 -23.90 3.26
C THR A 117 23.34 -23.81 4.61
N ILE A 118 23.46 -22.60 5.18
CA ILE A 118 24.07 -22.38 6.49
C ILE A 118 23.17 -22.95 7.61
N ILE A 119 21.85 -22.80 7.51
CA ILE A 119 20.90 -23.29 8.52
C ILE A 119 20.81 -24.81 8.51
N LYS A 120 20.70 -25.43 7.32
CA LYS A 120 20.46 -26.87 7.16
C LYS A 120 21.75 -27.70 7.06
N GLY A 121 22.89 -27.05 6.80
CA GLY A 121 24.17 -27.70 6.56
C GLY A 121 24.84 -28.24 7.83
N LYS A 122 25.61 -29.33 7.68
CA LYS A 122 26.61 -29.72 8.68
C LYS A 122 27.79 -28.76 8.56
N ASN A 123 27.69 -27.62 9.25
CA ASN A 123 28.71 -26.59 9.30
C ASN A 123 29.98 -27.17 9.94
N LEU A 124 30.97 -27.52 9.11
CA LEU A 124 32.21 -28.27 9.40
C LEU A 124 32.97 -27.77 10.66
N GLY A 125 32.46 -28.07 11.86
CA GLY A 125 33.01 -27.60 13.14
C GLY A 125 32.63 -26.17 13.54
N TYR A 126 31.77 -25.48 12.79
CA TYR A 126 31.29 -24.12 13.12
C TYR A 126 29.82 -24.14 13.51
N THR A 127 29.43 -23.26 14.43
CA THR A 127 28.02 -22.99 14.70
C THR A 127 27.40 -22.16 13.57
N THR A 128 26.08 -22.24 13.42
CA THR A 128 25.31 -21.41 12.48
C THR A 128 25.57 -19.91 12.71
N ALA A 129 25.68 -19.49 13.98
CA ALA A 129 25.99 -18.12 14.36
C ALA A 129 27.36 -17.67 13.85
N GLU A 130 28.40 -18.49 14.04
CA GLU A 130 29.76 -18.20 13.55
C GLU A 130 29.80 -18.08 12.02
N MET A 131 29.08 -18.96 11.31
CA MET A 131 29.00 -18.90 9.85
C MET A 131 28.36 -17.61 9.36
N PHE A 132 27.28 -17.16 10.00
CA PHE A 132 26.66 -15.88 9.68
C PHE A 132 27.57 -14.69 10.02
N THR A 133 28.17 -14.67 11.22
CA THR A 133 29.07 -13.57 11.62
C THR A 133 30.28 -13.45 10.69
N ARG A 134 30.84 -14.57 10.20
CA ARG A 134 31.94 -14.56 9.21
C ARG A 134 31.54 -13.96 7.86
N ASN A 135 30.26 -14.00 7.50
CA ASN A 135 29.71 -13.37 6.29
C ASN A 135 29.23 -11.94 6.54
N GLY A 136 29.57 -11.33 7.69
CA GLY A 136 29.13 -9.98 8.04
C GLY A 136 27.63 -9.89 8.37
N ILE A 137 26.99 -11.02 8.67
CA ILE A 137 25.57 -11.07 8.99
C ILE A 137 25.37 -10.92 10.50
N THR A 138 24.51 -9.97 10.84
CA THR A 138 24.17 -9.57 12.21
C THR A 138 22.76 -10.01 12.60
N ALA A 139 21.87 -10.22 11.64
CA ALA A 139 20.50 -10.66 11.87
C ALA A 139 20.08 -11.79 10.93
N LEU A 140 19.26 -12.71 11.44
CA LEU A 140 18.61 -13.77 10.69
C LEU A 140 17.12 -13.46 10.58
N PHE A 141 16.59 -13.41 9.36
CA PHE A 141 15.18 -13.23 9.07
C PHE A 141 14.58 -14.57 8.63
N THR A 142 13.77 -15.17 9.51
CA THR A 142 12.97 -16.37 9.23
C THR A 142 11.50 -16.01 9.05
N ASN A 143 10.78 -16.81 8.24
CA ASN A 143 9.37 -16.60 7.99
C ASN A 143 8.67 -17.87 7.49
N SER A 144 7.37 -17.96 7.76
CA SER A 144 6.56 -19.14 7.51
C SER A 144 5.10 -18.79 7.26
N ILE A 145 4.43 -19.63 6.47
CA ILE A 145 2.97 -19.65 6.37
C ILE A 145 2.46 -20.72 7.34
N ASP A 146 2.12 -20.29 8.55
CA ASP A 146 1.78 -21.21 9.66
C ASP A 146 0.39 -21.82 9.52
N PHE A 147 -0.50 -21.14 8.81
CA PHE A 147 -1.88 -21.60 8.61
C PHE A 147 -2.40 -21.18 7.24
N MET A 148 -3.07 -22.12 6.58
CA MET A 148 -3.82 -21.87 5.36
C MET A 148 -5.13 -22.67 5.44
N ASP A 149 -6.25 -21.97 5.35
CA ASP A 149 -7.58 -22.55 5.25
C ASP A 149 -8.25 -22.06 3.98
N ILE A 150 -8.80 -23.02 3.23
CA ILE A 150 -9.35 -22.82 1.90
C ILE A 150 -10.67 -23.56 1.84
N GLU A 151 -11.74 -22.78 1.71
CA GLU A 151 -13.09 -23.30 1.55
C GLU A 151 -13.64 -22.88 0.18
N GLU A 152 -14.00 -23.86 -0.64
CA GLU A 152 -14.74 -23.62 -1.88
C GLU A 152 -16.03 -24.44 -1.89
N TYR A 153 -17.16 -23.78 -2.09
CA TYR A 153 -18.45 -24.47 -2.17
C TYR A 153 -19.45 -23.76 -3.08
N ILE A 154 -20.38 -24.54 -3.61
CA ILE A 154 -21.53 -24.05 -4.37
C ILE A 154 -22.71 -23.88 -3.43
N TYR A 155 -23.39 -22.74 -3.54
CA TYR A 155 -24.63 -22.44 -2.82
C TYR A 155 -25.65 -21.81 -3.75
N ALA A 156 -26.93 -21.85 -3.35
CA ALA A 156 -28.02 -21.26 -4.11
C ALA A 156 -28.52 -19.97 -3.44
N ILE A 157 -28.87 -18.99 -4.26
CA ILE A 157 -29.60 -17.79 -3.84
C ILE A 157 -30.90 -17.74 -4.63
N GLU A 158 -32.01 -17.59 -3.91
CA GLU A 158 -33.33 -17.35 -4.49
C GLU A 158 -33.46 -15.87 -4.86
N LYS A 159 -33.71 -15.58 -6.14
CA LYS A 159 -33.92 -14.22 -6.65
C LYS A 159 -35.25 -14.12 -7.38
N GLU A 160 -35.99 -13.05 -7.12
CA GLU A 160 -37.14 -12.70 -7.96
C GLU A 160 -36.64 -12.19 -9.31
N MET A 161 -37.00 -12.90 -10.38
CA MET A 161 -36.70 -12.50 -11.75
C MET A 161 -37.99 -12.44 -12.57
N LEU A 162 -38.04 -11.52 -13.54
CA LEU A 162 -39.08 -11.53 -14.57
C LEU A 162 -38.73 -12.62 -15.58
N VAL A 163 -39.54 -13.67 -15.58
CA VAL A 163 -39.33 -14.83 -16.42
C VAL A 163 -40.28 -14.75 -17.62
N THR A 164 -39.72 -14.80 -18.82
CA THR A 164 -40.46 -14.80 -20.10
C THR A 164 -40.67 -16.20 -20.66
N VAL A 165 -40.06 -17.22 -20.04
CA VAL A 165 -40.19 -18.64 -20.41
C VAL A 165 -40.28 -19.47 -19.13
N ASP A 166 -41.39 -20.16 -18.94
CA ASP A 166 -41.62 -21.05 -17.82
C ASP A 166 -40.46 -22.08 -17.70
N PRO A 167 -39.69 -22.08 -16.60
CA PRO A 167 -38.48 -22.89 -16.49
C PRO A 167 -38.77 -24.39 -16.28
N ASP A 168 -40.00 -24.76 -15.88
CA ASP A 168 -40.41 -26.15 -15.64
C ASP A 168 -41.03 -26.79 -16.90
N THR A 169 -41.70 -25.97 -17.73
CA THR A 169 -42.46 -26.45 -18.91
C THR A 169 -41.92 -25.96 -20.25
N GLY A 170 -41.02 -24.96 -20.25
CA GLY A 170 -40.46 -24.34 -21.46
C GLY A 170 -41.44 -23.44 -22.22
N ALA A 171 -42.62 -23.15 -21.65
CA ALA A 171 -43.65 -22.33 -22.30
C ALA A 171 -43.30 -20.83 -22.26
N VAL A 172 -43.46 -20.12 -23.37
CA VAL A 172 -43.26 -18.66 -23.40
C VAL A 172 -44.39 -17.97 -22.60
N LEU A 173 -44.03 -17.22 -21.57
CA LEU A 173 -44.94 -16.47 -20.70
C LEU A 173 -45.10 -15.03 -21.21
N ASN A 174 -46.33 -14.63 -21.52
CA ASN A 174 -46.67 -13.25 -21.89
C ASN A 174 -47.99 -12.83 -21.21
N PRO A 175 -47.98 -11.89 -20.23
CA PRO A 175 -46.84 -11.06 -19.82
C PRO A 175 -45.79 -11.83 -19.01
N ALA A 176 -44.57 -11.28 -18.94
CA ALA A 176 -43.50 -11.83 -18.10
C ALA A 176 -43.96 -11.90 -16.63
N GLU A 177 -43.79 -13.06 -16.01
CA GLU A 177 -44.20 -13.28 -14.62
C GLU A 177 -43.01 -13.09 -13.68
N LYS A 178 -43.24 -12.47 -12.52
CA LYS A 178 -42.25 -12.48 -11.44
C LYS A 178 -42.22 -13.88 -10.83
N ARG A 179 -41.09 -14.58 -10.93
CA ARG A 179 -40.89 -15.88 -10.30
C ARG A 179 -39.60 -15.89 -9.49
N ILE A 180 -39.61 -16.66 -8.40
CA ILE A 180 -38.42 -16.94 -7.62
C ILE A 180 -37.60 -17.98 -8.39
N VAL A 181 -36.42 -17.59 -8.85
CA VAL A 181 -35.49 -18.46 -9.57
C VAL A 181 -34.27 -18.73 -8.69
N LYS A 182 -33.88 -20.00 -8.60
CA LYS A 182 -32.64 -20.41 -7.92
C LYS A 182 -31.45 -20.11 -8.83
N THR A 183 -30.57 -19.24 -8.35
CA THR A 183 -29.28 -18.96 -8.99
C THR A 183 -28.16 -19.59 -8.19
N TYR A 184 -27.21 -20.24 -8.86
CA TYR A 184 -26.10 -20.94 -8.21
C TYR A 184 -24.86 -20.05 -8.21
N HIS A 185 -24.15 -20.06 -7.09
CA HIS A 185 -22.96 -19.24 -6.88
C HIS A 185 -21.83 -20.11 -6.33
N LEU A 186 -20.62 -19.82 -6.76
CA LEU A 186 -19.39 -20.36 -6.20
C LEU A 186 -18.88 -19.40 -5.12
N MET A 187 -18.76 -19.88 -3.89
CA MET A 187 -18.05 -19.20 -2.80
C MET A 187 -16.61 -19.69 -2.75
N GLN A 188 -15.66 -18.77 -2.57
CA GLN A 188 -14.29 -19.08 -2.19
C GLN A 188 -13.94 -18.26 -0.94
N LYS A 189 -13.51 -18.93 0.13
CA LYS A 189 -12.98 -18.33 1.35
C LYS A 189 -11.55 -18.78 1.56
N VAL A 190 -10.69 -17.84 1.92
CA VAL A 190 -9.28 -18.09 2.18
C VAL A 190 -8.89 -17.38 3.47
N ALA A 191 -8.22 -18.11 4.35
CA ALA A 191 -7.54 -17.56 5.52
C ALA A 191 -6.06 -17.96 5.47
N VAL A 192 -5.17 -17.00 5.67
CA VAL A 192 -3.72 -17.23 5.69
C VAL A 192 -3.13 -16.57 6.92
N THR A 193 -2.33 -17.31 7.68
CA THR A 193 -1.51 -16.78 8.77
C THR A 193 -0.05 -16.81 8.35
N PHE A 194 0.58 -15.65 8.42
CA PHE A 194 1.99 -15.47 8.14
C PHE A 194 2.71 -15.04 9.41
N THR A 195 3.82 -15.71 9.70
CA THR A 195 4.71 -15.38 10.82
C THR A 195 6.08 -15.04 10.27
N TYR A 196 6.69 -14.02 10.86
CA TYR A 196 8.06 -13.65 10.58
C TYR A 196 8.79 -13.26 11.85
N GLU A 197 10.09 -13.53 11.85
CA GLU A 197 10.98 -13.20 12.94
C GLU A 197 12.31 -12.70 12.41
N ILE A 198 12.86 -11.68 13.07
CA ILE A 198 14.23 -11.21 12.90
C ILE A 198 14.95 -11.44 14.22
N THR A 199 16.04 -12.20 14.19
CA THR A 199 16.80 -12.61 15.37
C THR A 199 18.23 -12.09 15.29
N ASP A 200 18.78 -11.57 16.39
CA ASP A 200 20.21 -11.29 16.52
C ASP A 200 21.00 -12.60 16.43
N VAL A 201 21.87 -12.71 15.43
CA VAL A 201 22.66 -13.92 15.16
C VAL A 201 23.62 -14.26 16.32
N ARG A 202 24.18 -13.25 16.98
CA ARG A 202 25.17 -13.42 18.04
C ARG A 202 24.52 -13.82 19.35
N THR A 203 23.37 -13.23 19.68
CA THR A 203 22.72 -13.45 20.99
C THR A 203 21.54 -14.41 20.94
N GLY A 204 21.00 -14.71 19.75
CA GLY A 204 19.79 -15.50 19.56
C GLY A 204 18.51 -14.78 20.02
N ARG A 205 18.57 -13.49 20.35
CA ARG A 205 17.42 -12.72 20.84
C ARG A 205 16.56 -12.25 19.66
N SER A 206 15.25 -12.38 19.82
CA SER A 206 14.29 -11.82 18.87
C SER A 206 14.35 -10.29 18.89
N VAL A 207 14.66 -9.69 17.75
CA VAL A 207 14.60 -8.24 17.52
C VAL A 207 13.18 -7.84 17.17
N LEU A 208 12.51 -8.67 16.36
CA LEU A 208 11.14 -8.50 15.92
C LEU A 208 10.53 -9.88 15.69
N SER A 209 9.33 -10.12 16.22
CA SER A 209 8.54 -11.29 15.89
C SER A 209 7.08 -10.89 15.78
N LYS A 210 6.41 -11.28 14.70
CA LYS A 210 5.01 -10.96 14.49
C LYS A 210 4.30 -12.07 13.71
N THR A 211 3.06 -12.31 14.11
CA THR A 211 2.13 -13.19 13.42
C THR A 211 0.90 -12.39 13.00
N GLN A 212 0.50 -12.51 11.74
CA GLN A 212 -0.66 -11.82 11.19
C GLN A 212 -1.54 -12.80 10.42
N THR A 213 -2.86 -12.63 10.53
CA THR A 213 -3.83 -13.47 9.81
C THR A 213 -4.72 -12.60 8.94
N VAL A 214 -4.82 -12.93 7.66
CA VAL A 214 -5.71 -12.26 6.69
C VAL A 214 -6.77 -13.25 6.24
N ARG A 215 -8.03 -12.80 6.18
CA ARG A 215 -9.18 -13.58 5.74
C ARG A 215 -9.90 -12.83 4.63
N ARG A 216 -10.25 -13.52 3.56
CA ARG A 216 -11.04 -12.97 2.47
C ARG A 216 -12.05 -13.99 1.95
N GLU A 217 -13.15 -13.47 1.42
CA GLU A 217 -14.18 -14.26 0.75
C GLU A 217 -14.59 -13.58 -0.56
N ARG A 218 -15.00 -14.38 -1.53
CA ARG A 218 -15.52 -13.88 -2.81
C ARG A 218 -16.55 -14.85 -3.40
N THR A 219 -17.53 -14.27 -4.07
CA THR A 219 -18.63 -15.01 -4.71
C THR A 219 -18.59 -14.81 -6.22
N TYR A 220 -18.85 -15.87 -6.97
CA TYR A 220 -19.00 -15.85 -8.42
C TYR A 220 -20.36 -16.41 -8.84
N ASP A 221 -21.06 -15.68 -9.70
CA ASP A 221 -22.27 -16.16 -10.35
C ASP A 221 -21.93 -17.27 -11.37
N LEU A 222 -22.58 -18.42 -11.24
CA LEU A 222 -22.39 -19.56 -12.14
C LEU A 222 -23.33 -19.53 -13.35
N THR A 223 -24.22 -18.55 -13.44
CA THR A 223 -25.15 -18.41 -14.57
C THR A 223 -24.40 -18.37 -15.90
N GLY A 224 -24.75 -19.28 -16.81
CA GLY A 224 -24.11 -19.40 -18.12
C GLY A 224 -22.74 -20.09 -18.11
N LYS A 225 -22.26 -20.60 -16.96
CA LYS A 225 -21.06 -21.44 -16.89
C LYS A 225 -21.39 -22.90 -17.24
N PRO A 226 -20.45 -23.65 -17.83
CA PRO A 226 -20.70 -25.05 -18.15
C PRO A 226 -20.83 -25.88 -16.86
N LEU A 227 -21.78 -26.81 -16.84
CA LEU A 227 -22.02 -27.71 -15.70
C LEU A 227 -20.81 -28.61 -15.39
N THR A 228 -19.98 -28.91 -16.39
CA THR A 228 -18.77 -29.74 -16.22
C THR A 228 -17.60 -29.11 -16.97
N GLY A 229 -16.37 -29.36 -16.49
CA GLY A 229 -15.15 -28.83 -17.11
C GLY A 229 -14.88 -27.34 -16.81
N TYR A 230 -15.70 -26.70 -15.99
CA TYR A 230 -15.40 -25.38 -15.44
C TYR A 230 -14.36 -25.49 -14.31
N VAL A 231 -13.37 -24.61 -14.32
CA VAL A 231 -12.37 -24.49 -13.25
C VAL A 231 -12.68 -23.22 -12.47
N ALA A 232 -12.71 -23.33 -11.15
CA ALA A 232 -12.89 -22.17 -10.29
C ALA A 232 -11.74 -21.15 -10.47
N PRO A 233 -11.99 -19.85 -10.28
CA PRO A 233 -10.95 -18.83 -10.39
C PRO A 233 -9.76 -19.14 -9.48
N SER A 234 -8.54 -18.99 -10.00
CA SER A 234 -7.31 -19.34 -9.28
C SER A 234 -7.20 -18.63 -7.93
N LEU A 235 -6.81 -19.38 -6.91
CA LEU A 235 -6.58 -18.87 -5.56
C LEU A 235 -5.16 -18.33 -5.38
N GLN A 236 -4.18 -18.80 -6.15
CA GLN A 236 -2.78 -18.39 -5.99
C GLN A 236 -2.56 -16.87 -6.04
N PRO A 237 -2.91 -16.14 -7.12
CA PRO A 237 -2.68 -14.70 -7.17
C PRO A 237 -3.49 -13.93 -6.11
N TRP A 238 -4.58 -14.52 -5.62
CA TRP A 238 -5.37 -13.94 -4.55
C TRP A 238 -4.68 -14.10 -3.20
N ILE A 239 -4.12 -15.28 -2.92
CA ILE A 239 -3.31 -15.55 -1.74
C ILE A 239 -2.04 -14.68 -1.74
N GLU A 240 -1.36 -14.57 -2.89
CA GLU A 240 -0.20 -13.68 -3.07
C GLU A 240 -0.57 -12.23 -2.67
N SER A 241 -1.68 -11.70 -3.21
CA SER A 241 -2.14 -10.34 -2.85
C SER A 241 -2.52 -10.17 -1.37
N MET A 242 -2.97 -11.24 -0.70
CA MET A 242 -3.26 -11.22 0.74
C MET A 242 -1.98 -11.15 1.58
N LEU A 243 -0.89 -11.75 1.08
CA LEU A 243 0.40 -11.75 1.75
C LEU A 243 1.15 -10.42 1.52
N ASP A 244 0.97 -9.78 0.37
CA ASP A 244 1.51 -8.44 0.10
C ASP A 244 1.03 -7.41 1.14
N GLU A 245 -0.24 -7.50 1.56
CA GLU A 245 -0.79 -6.65 2.64
C GLU A 245 -0.04 -6.78 3.97
N ILE A 246 0.66 -7.89 4.19
CA ILE A 246 1.48 -8.14 5.37
C ILE A 246 2.95 -7.75 5.11
N ILE A 247 3.47 -8.07 3.92
CA ILE A 247 4.89 -7.91 3.55
C ILE A 247 5.24 -6.44 3.30
N ASP A 248 4.40 -5.69 2.59
CA ASP A 248 4.68 -4.30 2.24
C ASP A 248 4.89 -3.44 3.52
N PRO A 249 3.97 -3.46 4.51
CA PRO A 249 4.18 -2.72 5.75
C PRO A 249 5.38 -3.21 6.57
N LEU A 250 5.74 -4.49 6.46
CA LEU A 250 6.90 -5.04 7.16
C LEU A 250 8.18 -4.38 6.67
N VAL A 251 8.44 -4.38 5.36
CA VAL A 251 9.64 -3.74 4.77
C VAL A 251 9.69 -2.25 5.14
N TYR A 252 8.54 -1.57 5.08
CA TYR A 252 8.42 -0.18 5.51
C TYR A 252 8.70 0.06 7.00
N SER A 253 8.46 -0.94 7.86
CA SER A 253 8.67 -0.79 9.29
C SER A 253 10.14 -0.92 9.72
N ILE A 254 10.98 -1.59 8.92
CA ILE A 254 12.34 -1.99 9.32
C ILE A 254 13.47 -1.21 8.64
N ALA A 255 13.18 -0.40 7.61
CA ALA A 255 14.17 0.40 6.90
C ALA A 255 13.76 1.89 6.81
N PRO A 256 14.71 2.82 7.02
CA PRO A 256 14.52 4.22 6.67
C PRO A 256 14.26 4.36 5.17
N ARG A 257 13.43 5.33 4.77
CA ARG A 257 13.09 5.54 3.36
C ARG A 257 12.82 6.99 3.02
N TRP A 258 12.95 7.30 1.75
CA TRP A 258 12.52 8.57 1.21
C TRP A 258 11.03 8.55 0.88
N GLU A 259 10.27 9.48 1.48
CA GLU A 259 8.88 9.71 1.13
C GLU A 259 8.73 11.02 0.36
N THR A 260 7.83 11.00 -0.62
CA THR A 260 7.47 12.18 -1.42
C THR A 260 6.09 12.67 -0.99
N SER A 261 6.03 13.92 -0.56
CA SER A 261 4.77 14.60 -0.23
C SER A 261 4.56 15.80 -1.15
N TYR A 262 3.30 16.21 -1.29
CA TYR A 262 2.91 17.38 -2.08
C TYR A 262 2.34 18.42 -1.14
N LEU A 263 3.00 19.57 -1.04
CA LEU A 263 2.60 20.66 -0.16
C LEU A 263 1.88 21.73 -0.97
N SER A 264 0.64 22.04 -0.60
CA SER A 264 -0.12 23.12 -1.22
C SER A 264 0.36 24.48 -0.71
N LEU A 265 0.65 25.38 -1.65
CA LEU A 265 0.95 26.78 -1.35
C LEU A 265 -0.30 27.52 -0.89
N MET A 266 -0.11 28.47 0.02
CA MET A 266 -1.14 29.40 0.43
C MET A 266 -1.46 30.35 -0.75
N PRO A 267 -2.75 30.59 -1.05
CA PRO A 267 -3.13 31.49 -2.14
C PRO A 267 -2.71 32.93 -1.85
N ASN A 268 -2.48 33.70 -2.92
CA ASN A 268 -2.11 35.11 -2.87
C ASN A 268 -3.27 35.98 -2.36
N LYS A 269 -3.51 35.98 -1.05
CA LYS A 269 -4.60 36.75 -0.41
C LYS A 269 -4.09 37.46 0.84
N PRO A 270 -4.17 38.80 0.91
CA PRO A 270 -4.64 39.73 -0.14
C PRO A 270 -3.77 39.66 -1.41
N GLU A 271 -4.34 40.00 -2.56
CA GLU A 271 -3.63 39.83 -3.83
C GLU A 271 -2.49 40.85 -4.00
N ILE A 272 -1.31 40.34 -4.33
CA ILE A 272 -0.15 41.13 -4.71
C ILE A 272 0.23 40.76 -6.15
N SER A 273 -0.13 41.60 -7.13
CA SER A 273 0.01 41.27 -8.55
C SER A 273 1.46 41.00 -8.98
N ARG A 274 2.44 41.67 -8.36
CA ARG A 274 3.86 41.45 -8.66
C ARG A 274 4.36 40.05 -8.31
N LEU A 275 3.63 39.31 -7.46
CA LEU A 275 4.02 37.97 -7.05
C LEU A 275 3.46 36.86 -7.95
N GLU A 276 2.59 37.15 -8.92
CA GLU A 276 2.09 36.10 -9.84
C GLU A 276 3.23 35.35 -10.53
N PHE A 277 4.33 36.07 -10.83
CA PHE A 277 5.58 35.48 -11.32
C PHE A 277 6.14 34.39 -10.39
N ALA A 278 6.11 34.57 -9.07
CA ALA A 278 6.64 33.59 -8.13
C ALA A 278 5.84 32.26 -8.17
N TRP A 279 4.52 32.32 -8.27
CA TRP A 279 3.70 31.10 -8.45
C TRP A 279 3.98 30.42 -9.79
N GLU A 280 4.18 31.19 -10.85
CA GLU A 280 4.53 30.65 -12.16
C GLU A 280 5.90 29.95 -12.15
N GLU A 281 6.89 30.53 -11.48
CA GLU A 281 8.20 29.89 -11.30
C GLU A 281 8.12 28.59 -10.48
N VAL A 282 7.22 28.51 -9.49
CA VAL A 282 6.94 27.24 -8.80
C VAL A 282 6.39 26.19 -9.77
N ARG A 283 5.43 26.55 -10.63
CA ARG A 283 4.85 25.63 -11.63
C ARG A 283 5.91 25.13 -12.63
N ARG A 284 6.91 25.96 -12.92
CA ARG A 284 8.06 25.61 -13.78
C ARG A 284 9.14 24.79 -13.07
N GLY A 285 9.05 24.62 -11.74
CA GLY A 285 10.04 23.93 -10.93
C GLY A 285 11.24 24.79 -10.52
N ASN A 286 11.22 26.10 -10.78
CA ASN A 286 12.28 27.05 -10.42
C ASN A 286 12.13 27.51 -8.96
N LEU A 287 12.20 26.56 -8.03
CA LEU A 287 11.88 26.78 -6.61
C LEU A 287 12.77 27.84 -5.94
N GLY A 288 14.04 27.94 -6.33
CA GLY A 288 14.97 28.95 -5.79
C GLY A 288 14.55 30.38 -6.13
N ILE A 289 14.19 30.62 -7.39
CA ILE A 289 13.73 31.94 -7.87
C ILE A 289 12.42 32.32 -7.17
N ALA A 290 11.47 31.38 -7.10
CA ALA A 290 10.22 31.60 -6.41
C ALA A 290 10.42 31.87 -4.90
N LYS A 291 11.33 31.12 -4.25
CA LYS A 291 11.69 31.32 -2.83
C LYS A 291 12.15 32.75 -2.60
N GLU A 292 13.10 33.25 -3.38
CA GLU A 292 13.64 34.60 -3.24
C GLU A 292 12.56 35.67 -3.39
N ALA A 293 11.69 35.55 -4.40
CA ALA A 293 10.59 36.49 -4.60
C ALA A 293 9.60 36.53 -3.41
N PHE A 294 9.27 35.37 -2.84
CA PHE A 294 8.42 35.29 -1.67
C PHE A 294 9.09 35.84 -0.41
N ILE A 295 10.39 35.58 -0.20
CA ILE A 295 11.16 36.16 0.92
C ILE A 295 11.21 37.69 0.81
N GLU A 296 11.47 38.22 -0.38
CA GLU A 296 11.52 39.67 -0.60
C GLU A 296 10.18 40.33 -0.23
N GLU A 297 9.05 39.75 -0.66
CA GLU A 297 7.74 40.27 -0.27
C GLU A 297 7.49 40.13 1.23
N TRP A 298 7.82 38.99 1.83
CA TRP A 298 7.68 38.79 3.27
C TRP A 298 8.43 39.86 4.05
N ASN A 299 9.69 40.13 3.69
CA ASN A 299 10.51 41.14 4.36
C ASN A 299 9.97 42.57 4.17
N LYS A 300 9.35 42.86 3.02
CA LYS A 300 8.82 44.19 2.70
C LYS A 300 7.49 44.50 3.40
N SER A 301 6.53 43.59 3.31
CA SER A 301 5.12 43.87 3.69
C SER A 301 4.60 42.95 4.78
N GLN A 302 5.37 41.94 5.18
CA GLN A 302 4.92 40.87 6.09
C GLN A 302 3.66 40.15 5.55
N HIS A 303 3.60 39.97 4.23
CA HIS A 303 2.52 39.24 3.56
C HIS A 303 2.54 37.75 3.94
N ILE A 304 1.55 37.31 4.72
CA ILE A 304 1.51 35.95 5.32
C ILE A 304 1.67 34.83 4.27
N PRO A 305 0.93 34.82 3.14
CA PRO A 305 1.14 33.79 2.11
C PRO A 305 2.57 33.73 1.57
N SER A 306 3.24 34.88 1.44
CA SER A 306 4.63 34.90 0.96
C SER A 306 5.58 34.25 1.95
N GLY A 307 5.50 34.62 3.22
CA GLY A 307 6.33 33.99 4.26
C GLY A 307 6.07 32.48 4.38
N TYR A 308 4.78 32.09 4.35
CA TYR A 308 4.38 30.67 4.37
C TYR A 308 4.92 29.91 3.15
N ASN A 309 4.73 30.43 1.94
CA ASN A 309 5.18 29.78 0.71
C ASN A 309 6.70 29.72 0.63
N ALA A 310 7.42 30.77 1.02
CA ALA A 310 8.88 30.77 1.11
C ALA A 310 9.39 29.67 2.03
N ALA A 311 8.79 29.49 3.21
CA ALA A 311 9.18 28.43 4.15
C ALA A 311 8.97 27.02 3.56
N LEU A 312 7.87 26.79 2.82
CA LEU A 312 7.64 25.51 2.14
C LEU A 312 8.64 25.27 1.00
N LEU A 313 9.07 26.32 0.30
CA LEU A 313 10.08 26.21 -0.75
C LEU A 313 11.49 25.97 -0.17
N MET A 314 11.80 26.55 0.99
CA MET A 314 13.04 26.23 1.74
C MET A 314 13.08 24.73 2.06
N GLU A 315 11.99 24.19 2.61
CA GLU A 315 11.87 22.75 2.87
C GLU A 315 12.06 21.91 1.60
N ALA A 316 11.40 22.29 0.50
CA ALA A 316 11.53 21.60 -0.77
C ALA A 316 12.96 21.59 -1.35
N LEU A 317 13.78 22.57 -0.97
CA LEU A 317 15.18 22.70 -1.38
C LEU A 317 16.16 22.00 -0.41
N GLY A 318 15.68 21.47 0.72
CA GLY A 318 16.50 20.82 1.75
C GLY A 318 16.87 21.71 2.94
N ASP A 319 16.53 23.00 2.90
CA ASP A 319 16.79 23.99 3.95
C ASP A 319 15.68 23.95 5.04
N ILE A 320 15.41 22.76 5.60
CA ILE A 320 14.23 22.55 6.46
C ILE A 320 14.29 23.35 7.77
N ASP A 321 15.48 23.48 8.37
CA ASP A 321 15.66 24.20 9.64
C ASP A 321 15.41 25.72 9.44
N GLU A 322 15.92 26.31 8.35
CA GLU A 322 15.61 27.69 7.95
C GLU A 322 14.12 27.88 7.63
N GLY A 323 13.52 26.92 6.93
CA GLY A 323 12.10 26.89 6.64
C GLY A 323 11.24 26.92 7.92
N ILE A 324 11.60 26.11 8.92
CA ILE A 324 10.92 26.09 10.24
C ILE A 324 11.07 27.44 10.93
N ALA A 325 12.27 28.03 10.92
CA ALA A 325 12.51 29.32 11.55
C ALA A 325 11.65 30.44 10.91
N LEU A 326 11.55 30.45 9.58
CA LEU A 326 10.68 31.38 8.86
C LEU A 326 9.19 31.12 9.16
N MET A 327 8.75 29.86 9.12
CA MET A 327 7.36 29.50 9.40
C MET A 327 6.94 29.88 10.84
N ASP A 328 7.84 29.77 11.82
CA ASP A 328 7.61 30.22 13.20
C ASP A 328 7.42 31.73 13.28
N GLN A 329 8.20 32.52 12.54
CA GLN A 329 8.01 33.97 12.44
C GLN A 329 6.65 34.33 11.82
N VAL A 330 6.27 33.64 10.73
CA VAL A 330 4.98 33.81 10.06
C VAL A 330 3.82 33.47 11.00
N TYR A 331 3.96 32.41 11.80
CA TYR A 331 2.96 32.05 12.80
C TYR A 331 2.84 33.12 13.89
N ARG A 332 3.96 33.54 14.50
CA ARG A 332 3.97 34.58 15.53
C ARG A 332 3.33 35.88 15.05
N ARG A 333 3.50 36.22 13.77
CA ARG A 333 2.90 37.40 13.15
C ARG A 333 1.41 37.25 12.85
N SER A 334 0.99 36.09 12.33
CA SER A 334 -0.37 35.87 11.83
C SER A 334 -1.36 35.36 12.87
N GLY A 335 -0.89 34.61 13.88
CA GLY A 335 -1.75 33.83 14.78
C GLY A 335 -2.58 32.74 14.08
N ASN A 336 -2.29 32.43 12.81
CA ASN A 336 -3.13 31.56 11.98
C ASN A 336 -2.90 30.08 12.33
N SER A 337 -3.98 29.37 12.66
CA SER A 337 -3.95 27.95 13.04
C SER A 337 -3.47 27.03 11.91
N ASN A 338 -3.73 27.37 10.65
CA ASN A 338 -3.25 26.58 9.50
C ASN A 338 -1.73 26.70 9.36
N VAL A 339 -1.18 27.91 9.59
CA VAL A 339 0.28 28.15 9.61
C VAL A 339 0.91 27.35 10.75
N TYR A 340 0.29 27.38 11.94
CA TYR A 340 0.74 26.58 13.08
C TYR A 340 0.72 25.08 12.80
N GLY A 341 -0.37 24.57 12.23
CA GLY A 341 -0.49 23.16 11.86
C GLY A 341 0.58 22.73 10.86
N MET A 342 0.94 23.59 9.91
CA MET A 342 2.06 23.32 9.00
C MET A 342 3.42 23.38 9.70
N LEU A 343 3.65 24.37 10.57
CA LEU A 343 4.87 24.46 11.38
C LEU A 343 5.13 23.18 12.18
N LEU A 344 4.09 22.63 12.82
CA LEU A 344 4.21 21.36 13.54
C LEU A 344 4.58 20.19 12.61
N LYS A 345 3.99 20.14 11.41
CA LYS A 345 4.32 19.12 10.41
C LYS A 345 5.77 19.25 9.91
N MET A 346 6.26 20.46 9.70
CA MET A 346 7.66 20.70 9.32
C MET A 346 8.62 20.25 10.42
N ARG A 347 8.33 20.60 11.69
CA ARG A 347 9.12 20.13 12.85
C ARG A 347 9.15 18.62 12.95
N GLN A 348 7.99 17.96 12.82
CA GLN A 348 7.92 16.50 12.82
C GLN A 348 8.79 15.90 11.71
N ARG A 349 8.72 16.43 10.49
CA ARG A 349 9.55 15.94 9.37
C ARG A 349 11.05 16.16 9.60
N ALA A 350 11.44 17.27 10.22
CA ALA A 350 12.84 17.50 10.59
C ALA A 350 13.33 16.53 11.68
N GLU A 351 12.49 16.22 12.67
CA GLU A 351 12.80 15.20 13.69
C GLU A 351 12.89 13.80 13.09
N ASP A 352 11.93 13.44 12.23
CA ASP A 352 11.91 12.18 11.50
C ASP A 352 13.17 12.02 10.64
N GLN A 353 13.55 13.07 9.90
CA GLN A 353 14.77 13.08 9.09
C GLN A 353 16.02 12.86 9.96
N LYS A 354 16.17 13.58 11.07
CA LYS A 354 17.32 13.42 12.00
C LYS A 354 17.40 12.00 12.57
N ARG A 355 16.26 11.41 12.94
CA ARG A 355 16.18 10.03 13.41
C ARG A 355 16.58 9.04 12.32
N ALA A 356 16.11 9.25 11.11
CA ALA A 356 16.41 8.40 9.98
C ALA A 356 17.90 8.49 9.58
N GLU A 357 18.48 9.70 9.58
CA GLU A 357 19.91 9.92 9.37
C GLU A 357 20.76 9.17 10.40
N THR A 358 20.36 9.23 11.68
CA THR A 358 20.99 8.45 12.76
C THR A 358 20.92 6.95 12.48
N GLN A 359 19.75 6.43 12.08
CA GLN A 359 19.58 5.02 11.73
C GLN A 359 20.43 4.61 10.53
N MET A 360 20.68 5.53 9.59
CA MET A 360 21.53 5.34 8.41
C MET A 360 23.02 5.56 8.69
N GLY A 361 23.40 6.10 9.85
CA GLY A 361 24.79 6.29 10.28
C GLY A 361 25.47 7.51 9.65
N PHE A 362 24.70 8.56 9.35
CA PHE A 362 25.21 9.86 8.90
C PHE A 362 25.67 10.76 10.06
#